data_AF-A0A7X7L3U2-F1
#
_entry.id   AF-A0A7X7L3U2-F1
#
_cell.length_a   1.000
_cell.length_b   1.000
_cell.length_c   1.000
_cell.angle_alpha   90.00
_cell.angle_beta   90.00
_cell.angle_gamma   90.00
#
_symmetry.space_group_name_H-M   'P 1'
#
loop_
_entity.id
_entity.type
_entity.pdbx_description
1 polymer ?
#
loop_
_entity_poly.entity_id
_entity_poly.type
_entity_poly.pdbx_seq_one_letter_code
_entity_poly.pdbx_strand_id
1 'polypeptide(L)'
;MANILVLGAKVPFTRGGQEVLVSTLCAELKKRGHEADTVELPLRMLPKESLLNQAALWRSLDLSEFGGKRVDLVIATKFPTYFAKHDCKVLWLVHQHRAIYDLFGTRYSDFSDDPRDEALRRMLVEADQAMIKECRFISGISRNVVSRLQHYNQIQGETLYPPLPLGGAYCLGESRDYILSVARLCSIKRIDMMIKAMPIVHNFVKLKVVGTADEPGIMAYFNNEIDKHHLWDRIEFLGRVSDAELIDLYANALAVYYAPYNEDYGYVTLEAMASSKPVITAEDSGGVLEFVKHEEHGLVLAPQVDAIGHGVNRLVEDRDLAERLGKAGRRFVEESGMAESGWDQVINRLLSPLKTEKKIKEEIEGGNEKGKKTGKGTEKEEKIKVEIRGEIEEEIEEEIEKGRGEEGKFKGETKGEIEGEIEKGKETGKGTEKEEKIKVEIRGEIEGEIEEEIEKERGEEGKFKGETKGEIEGEIEKGKETGKGTEKEEKIKVEIRGEIEGEIEEEVEKERGEEGKFKGETKGEIEGEIEKGKETEKEEKIKGGIKEEIARGKETEKERTY
;
A
#
# COMPACT_ATOMS: atom_id res chain seq x y z
N MET A 1 -17.58 25.61 13.53
CA MET A 1 -18.02 25.32 12.15
C MET A 1 -17.01 25.93 11.19
N ALA A 2 -16.53 25.16 10.23
CA ALA A 2 -15.57 25.58 9.20
C ALA A 2 -15.98 24.96 7.86
N ASN A 3 -15.65 25.63 6.76
CA ASN A 3 -15.87 25.15 5.40
C ASN A 3 -14.63 24.37 4.93
N ILE A 4 -14.78 23.07 4.70
CA ILE A 4 -13.64 22.15 4.49
C ILE A 4 -13.80 21.40 3.18
N LEU A 5 -12.74 21.34 2.37
CA LEU A 5 -12.71 20.46 1.20
C LEU A 5 -11.77 19.27 1.44
N VAL A 6 -12.29 18.06 1.25
CA VAL A 6 -11.48 16.84 1.21
C VAL A 6 -11.13 16.54 -0.25
N LEU A 7 -9.83 16.48 -0.55
CA LEU A 7 -9.34 16.31 -1.91
C LEU A 7 -9.07 14.84 -2.19
N GLY A 8 -9.70 14.28 -3.21
CA GLY A 8 -9.53 12.89 -3.65
C GLY A 8 -9.05 12.80 -5.10
N ALA A 9 -8.27 11.77 -5.42
CA ALA A 9 -7.90 11.47 -6.80
C ALA A 9 -8.44 10.09 -7.18
N LYS A 10 -9.36 10.03 -8.14
CA LYS A 10 -10.18 8.84 -8.38
C LYS A 10 -9.78 8.12 -9.66
N VAL A 11 -9.55 6.81 -9.59
CA VAL A 11 -9.48 6.00 -10.81
C VAL A 11 -10.93 5.64 -11.19
N PRO A 12 -11.45 6.10 -12.35
CA PRO A 12 -12.82 5.80 -12.74
C PRO A 12 -13.09 4.30 -12.77
N PHE A 13 -14.30 3.90 -12.38
CA PHE A 13 -14.77 2.50 -12.29
C PHE A 13 -14.10 1.64 -11.20
N THR A 14 -13.05 2.14 -10.55
CA THR A 14 -12.44 1.50 -9.38
C THR A 14 -13.03 2.09 -8.08
N ARG A 15 -13.12 1.27 -7.03
CA ARG A 15 -13.42 1.72 -5.67
C ARG A 15 -12.67 0.83 -4.69
N GLY A 16 -11.85 1.43 -3.83
CA GLY A 16 -11.09 0.75 -2.80
C GLY A 16 -11.03 1.57 -1.51
N GLY A 17 -10.01 1.28 -0.70
CA GLY A 17 -9.85 1.88 0.62
C GLY A 17 -9.71 3.40 0.60
N GLN A 18 -9.15 3.99 -0.47
CA GLN A 18 -8.98 5.44 -0.55
C GLN A 18 -10.31 6.18 -0.80
N GLU A 19 -11.17 5.68 -1.68
CA GLU A 19 -12.49 6.27 -1.90
C GLU A 19 -13.36 6.13 -0.64
N VAL A 20 -13.23 5.00 0.06
CA VAL A 20 -13.87 4.79 1.37
C VAL A 20 -13.35 5.79 2.40
N LEU A 21 -12.03 6.01 2.49
CA LEU A 21 -11.42 6.97 3.42
C LEU A 21 -11.88 8.41 3.15
N VAL A 22 -11.89 8.85 1.89
CA VAL A 22 -12.32 10.22 1.52
C VAL A 22 -13.79 10.45 1.86
N SER A 23 -14.66 9.50 1.48
CA SER A 23 -16.11 9.62 1.74
C SER A 23 -16.42 9.56 3.24
N THR A 24 -15.74 8.68 3.99
CA THR A 24 -15.93 8.54 5.44
C THR A 24 -15.42 9.78 6.18
N LEU A 25 -14.24 10.31 5.84
CA LEU A 25 -13.73 11.55 6.42
C LEU A 25 -14.71 12.72 6.21
N CYS A 26 -15.25 12.87 4.99
CA CYS A 26 -16.22 13.91 4.70
C CYS A 26 -17.50 13.75 5.53
N ALA A 27 -18.01 12.53 5.68
CA ALA A 27 -19.16 12.24 6.52
C ALA A 27 -18.90 12.54 8.01
N GLU A 28 -17.73 12.16 8.53
CA GLU A 28 -17.35 12.36 9.93
C GLU A 28 -17.06 13.83 10.27
N LEU A 29 -16.59 14.63 9.30
CA LEU A 29 -16.53 16.09 9.42
C LEU A 29 -17.94 16.72 9.52
N LYS A 30 -18.88 16.27 8.67
CA LYS A 30 -20.29 16.72 8.71
C LYS A 30 -20.97 16.36 10.04
N LYS A 31 -20.74 15.14 10.53
CA LYS A 31 -21.25 14.66 11.83
C LYS A 31 -20.81 15.54 13.00
N ARG A 32 -19.64 16.18 12.90
CA ARG A 32 -19.08 17.12 13.89
C ARG A 32 -19.44 18.60 13.65
N GLY A 33 -20.41 18.86 12.78
CA GLY A 33 -20.95 20.21 12.56
C GLY A 33 -20.09 21.12 11.69
N HIS A 34 -19.21 20.55 10.86
CA HIS A 34 -18.51 21.28 9.81
C HIS A 34 -19.27 21.22 8.48
N GLU A 35 -19.13 22.25 7.66
CA GLU A 35 -19.58 22.22 6.27
C GLU A 35 -18.43 21.62 5.46
N ALA A 36 -18.58 20.37 5.01
CA ALA A 36 -17.52 19.67 4.29
C ALA A 36 -18.02 19.19 2.93
N ASP A 37 -17.16 19.16 1.92
CA ASP A 37 -17.45 18.50 0.65
C ASP A 37 -16.16 17.93 0.02
N THR A 38 -16.32 17.13 -1.03
CA THR A 38 -15.20 16.49 -1.73
C THR A 38 -14.92 17.14 -3.07
N VAL A 39 -13.65 17.36 -3.40
CA VAL A 39 -13.20 17.65 -4.78
C VAL A 39 -12.45 16.44 -5.28
N GLU A 40 -13.00 15.76 -6.29
CA GLU A 40 -12.39 14.57 -6.89
C GLU A 40 -12.09 14.77 -8.37
N LEU A 41 -10.82 14.62 -8.76
CA LEU A 41 -10.40 14.60 -10.16
C LEU A 41 -10.02 13.19 -10.63
N PRO A 42 -10.29 12.85 -11.90
CA PRO A 42 -9.91 11.55 -12.46
C PRO A 42 -8.39 11.42 -12.54
N LEU A 43 -7.85 10.36 -11.94
CA LEU A 43 -6.44 10.00 -11.99
C LEU A 43 -6.20 8.97 -13.10
N ARG A 44 -5.26 9.30 -13.97
CA ARG A 44 -4.76 8.46 -15.05
C ARG A 44 -3.26 8.31 -14.86
N MET A 45 -2.81 7.08 -14.61
CA MET A 45 -1.39 6.79 -14.37
C MET A 45 -0.60 6.59 -15.67
N LEU A 46 -1.28 6.09 -16.72
CA LEU A 46 -0.66 5.79 -18.01
C LEU A 46 -1.26 6.64 -19.15
N PRO A 47 -0.43 7.18 -20.06
CA PRO A 47 1.03 7.01 -20.11
C PRO A 47 1.74 7.86 -19.03
N LYS A 48 2.95 7.45 -18.60
CA LYS A 48 3.67 7.99 -17.44
C LYS A 48 3.89 9.51 -17.51
N GLU A 49 4.09 10.04 -18.71
CA GLU A 49 4.30 11.48 -18.96
C GLU A 49 3.08 12.33 -18.57
N SER A 50 1.89 11.72 -18.47
CA SER A 50 0.68 12.40 -18.04
C SER A 50 0.68 12.73 -16.53
N LEU A 51 1.55 12.13 -15.73
CA LEU A 51 1.63 12.38 -14.29
C LEU A 51 1.96 13.85 -13.98
N LEU A 52 2.84 14.49 -14.76
CA LEU A 52 3.13 15.93 -14.63
C LEU A 52 1.92 16.79 -15.00
N ASN A 53 1.15 16.39 -16.01
CA ASN A 53 -0.08 17.10 -16.38
C ASN A 53 -1.13 16.98 -15.26
N GLN A 54 -1.22 15.82 -14.61
CA GLN A 54 -2.12 15.61 -13.47
C GLN A 54 -1.72 16.49 -12.28
N ALA A 55 -0.43 16.56 -11.97
CA ALA A 55 0.12 17.48 -10.97
C ALA A 55 -0.21 18.96 -11.30
N ALA A 56 0.00 19.37 -12.55
CA ALA A 56 -0.30 20.73 -13.01
C ALA A 56 -1.80 21.06 -12.95
N LEU A 57 -2.68 20.11 -13.27
CA LEU A 57 -4.12 20.29 -13.19
C LEU A 57 -4.56 20.63 -11.76
N TRP A 58 -4.11 19.85 -10.78
CA TRP A 58 -4.37 20.14 -9.36
C TRP A 58 -3.79 21.47 -8.93
N ARG A 59 -2.58 21.81 -9.39
CA ARG A 59 -1.93 23.09 -9.08
C ARG A 59 -2.70 24.29 -9.62
N SER A 60 -3.44 24.12 -10.72
CA SER A 60 -4.19 25.19 -11.38
C SER A 60 -5.56 25.48 -10.74
N LEU A 61 -6.05 24.61 -9.85
CA LEU A 61 -7.35 24.80 -9.21
C LEU A 61 -7.33 26.00 -8.25
N ASP A 62 -8.32 26.87 -8.38
CA ASP A 62 -8.67 27.83 -7.34
C ASP A 62 -9.68 27.19 -6.39
N LEU A 63 -9.22 26.87 -5.18
CA LEU A 63 -10.03 26.25 -4.13
C LEU A 63 -10.38 27.23 -3.01
N SER A 64 -10.21 28.54 -3.21
CA SER A 64 -10.34 29.53 -2.15
C SER A 64 -11.79 29.88 -1.79
N GLU A 65 -12.71 29.83 -2.74
CA GLU A 65 -14.11 30.23 -2.55
C GLU A 65 -15.05 29.48 -3.51
N PHE A 66 -16.19 29.02 -3.00
CA PHE A 66 -17.27 28.45 -3.81
C PHE A 66 -18.62 29.00 -3.36
N GLY A 67 -19.48 29.38 -4.31
CA GLY A 67 -20.84 29.85 -4.00
C GLY A 67 -20.89 31.05 -3.04
N GLY A 68 -19.87 31.92 -3.04
CA GLY A 68 -19.74 33.05 -2.12
C GLY A 68 -19.27 32.69 -0.71
N LYS A 69 -18.86 31.45 -0.47
CA LYS A 69 -18.30 30.98 0.80
C LYS A 69 -16.82 30.66 0.64
N ARG A 70 -16.02 31.28 1.51
CA ARG A 70 -14.58 30.98 1.61
C ARG A 70 -14.38 29.53 2.10
N VAL A 71 -13.42 28.83 1.52
CA VAL A 71 -12.93 27.55 2.03
C VAL A 71 -11.90 27.84 3.12
N ASP A 72 -12.14 27.32 4.32
CA ASP A 72 -11.27 27.58 5.47
C ASP A 72 -10.05 26.66 5.46
N LEU A 73 -10.21 25.41 5.00
CA LEU A 73 -9.16 24.41 4.98
C LEU A 73 -9.38 23.37 3.87
N VAL A 74 -8.29 22.89 3.27
CA VAL A 74 -8.31 21.74 2.36
C VAL A 74 -7.46 20.60 2.91
N ILE A 75 -7.97 19.36 2.80
CA ILE A 75 -7.29 18.13 3.22
C ILE A 75 -6.87 17.37 1.96
N ALA A 76 -5.58 17.38 1.65
CA ALA A 76 -4.99 16.54 0.62
C ALA A 76 -4.78 15.11 1.13
N THR A 77 -4.96 14.10 0.26
CA THR A 77 -4.97 12.69 0.68
C THR A 77 -3.96 11.79 -0.03
N LYS A 78 -3.57 12.06 -1.27
CA LYS A 78 -2.56 11.29 -2.01
C LYS A 78 -2.01 12.04 -3.21
N PHE A 79 -1.04 11.48 -3.92
CA PHE A 79 -0.69 12.00 -5.24
C PHE A 79 -1.93 11.98 -6.16
N PRO A 80 -2.22 13.04 -6.94
CA PRO A 80 -1.58 14.36 -6.98
C PRO A 80 -2.31 15.46 -6.18
N THR A 81 -3.21 15.12 -5.26
CA THR A 81 -4.04 16.08 -4.52
C THR A 81 -3.24 17.13 -3.71
N TYR A 82 -2.05 16.79 -3.21
CA TYR A 82 -1.22 17.75 -2.45
C TYR A 82 -0.57 18.83 -3.33
N PHE A 83 -0.68 18.74 -4.66
CA PHE A 83 -0.32 19.83 -5.58
C PHE A 83 -1.32 20.99 -5.53
N ALA A 84 -2.53 20.78 -5.01
CA ALA A 84 -3.53 21.84 -4.83
C ALA A 84 -2.94 23.02 -4.06
N LYS A 85 -3.35 24.24 -4.43
CA LYS A 85 -2.95 25.46 -3.74
C LYS A 85 -4.07 25.92 -2.82
N HIS A 86 -3.73 26.16 -1.55
CA HIS A 86 -4.64 26.75 -0.58
C HIS A 86 -3.86 27.34 0.59
N ASP A 87 -4.34 28.43 1.19
CA ASP A 87 -3.66 29.12 2.30
C ASP A 87 -3.55 28.25 3.55
N CYS A 88 -4.55 27.39 3.77
CA CYS A 88 -4.60 26.42 4.84
C CYS A 88 -4.76 25.01 4.24
N LYS A 89 -3.66 24.44 3.75
CA LYS A 89 -3.58 23.09 3.22
C LYS A 89 -3.00 22.15 4.29
N VAL A 90 -3.66 21.03 4.55
CA VAL A 90 -3.14 19.95 5.39
C VAL A 90 -3.05 18.66 4.57
N LEU A 91 -2.14 17.78 4.96
CA LEU A 91 -1.93 16.49 4.30
C LEU A 91 -2.23 15.36 5.28
N TRP A 92 -3.14 14.47 4.88
CA TRP A 92 -3.33 13.16 5.47
C TRP A 92 -3.02 12.09 4.43
N LEU A 93 -1.73 11.79 4.29
CA LEU A 93 -1.17 11.03 3.18
C LEU A 93 -1.55 9.55 3.28
N VAL A 94 -2.32 9.08 2.30
CA VAL A 94 -2.57 7.66 2.03
C VAL A 94 -1.33 7.02 1.42
N HIS A 95 -0.81 7.60 0.33
CA HIS A 95 0.47 7.23 -0.27
C HIS A 95 0.94 8.29 -1.28
N GLN A 96 2.26 8.39 -1.49
CA GLN A 96 2.83 9.01 -2.68
C GLN A 96 2.55 8.17 -3.94
N HIS A 97 3.02 8.59 -5.12
CA HIS A 97 3.05 7.70 -6.27
C HIS A 97 4.16 6.64 -6.08
N ARG A 98 3.81 5.48 -5.54
CA ARG A 98 4.78 4.47 -5.06
C ARG A 98 5.74 3.91 -6.12
N ALA A 99 5.32 3.90 -7.39
CA ALA A 99 6.14 3.41 -8.51
C ALA A 99 7.46 4.18 -8.66
N ILE A 100 7.52 5.44 -8.23
CA ILE A 100 8.75 6.25 -8.26
C ILE A 100 9.53 6.23 -6.94
N TYR A 101 9.11 5.42 -5.96
CA TYR A 101 9.72 5.35 -4.62
C TYR A 101 10.09 3.92 -4.26
N ASP A 102 9.33 3.32 -3.35
CA ASP A 102 9.58 2.01 -2.73
C ASP A 102 9.29 0.84 -3.67
N LEU A 103 8.56 1.07 -4.77
CA LEU A 103 8.33 0.06 -5.80
C LEU A 103 9.28 0.22 -7.00
N PHE A 104 10.05 1.31 -7.09
CA PHE A 104 10.94 1.55 -8.22
C PHE A 104 11.96 0.42 -8.39
N GLY A 105 12.11 -0.09 -9.62
CA GLY A 105 12.98 -1.24 -9.90
C GLY A 105 12.41 -2.60 -9.51
N THR A 106 11.23 -2.66 -8.87
CA THR A 106 10.52 -3.92 -8.61
C THR A 106 9.58 -4.25 -9.77
N ARG A 107 9.13 -5.51 -9.83
CA ARG A 107 8.09 -5.95 -10.78
C ARG A 107 6.73 -5.25 -10.63
N TYR A 108 6.53 -4.48 -9.55
CA TYR A 108 5.28 -3.75 -9.28
C TYR A 108 5.34 -2.27 -9.71
N SER A 109 6.47 -1.85 -10.31
CA SER A 109 6.63 -0.53 -10.88
C SER A 109 6.65 -0.62 -12.40
N ASP A 110 5.94 0.30 -13.04
CA ASP A 110 6.03 0.55 -14.48
C ASP A 110 7.19 1.50 -14.83
N PHE A 111 7.86 2.09 -13.84
CA PHE A 111 9.11 2.82 -14.00
C PHE A 111 10.32 1.87 -13.95
N SER A 112 11.25 2.05 -14.90
CA SER A 112 12.52 1.33 -14.98
C SER A 112 13.72 2.29 -14.90
N ASP A 113 14.91 1.75 -15.13
CA ASP A 113 16.18 2.49 -15.28
C ASP A 113 16.35 3.20 -16.64
N ASP A 114 15.31 3.26 -17.48
CA ASP A 114 15.32 4.04 -18.73
C ASP A 114 15.59 5.53 -18.40
N PRO A 115 16.49 6.21 -19.13
CA PRO A 115 16.85 7.60 -18.84
C PRO A 115 15.66 8.58 -18.79
N ARG A 116 14.58 8.32 -19.52
CA ARG A 116 13.36 9.15 -19.48
C ARG A 116 12.56 8.91 -18.21
N ASP A 117 12.45 7.66 -17.78
CA ASP A 117 11.79 7.30 -16.52
C ASP A 117 12.54 7.91 -15.33
N GLU A 118 13.87 7.81 -15.31
CA GLU A 118 14.73 8.44 -14.31
C GLU A 118 14.57 9.96 -14.28
N ALA A 119 14.52 10.61 -15.44
CA ALA A 119 14.30 12.06 -15.53
C ALA A 119 12.91 12.46 -15.02
N LEU A 120 11.85 11.76 -15.45
CA LEU A 120 10.48 12.00 -15.01
C LEU A 120 10.32 11.77 -13.50
N ARG A 121 10.89 10.67 -13.00
CA ARG A 121 10.96 10.34 -11.58
C ARG A 121 11.60 11.47 -10.79
N ARG A 122 12.78 11.96 -11.20
CA ARG A 122 13.45 13.08 -10.52
C ARG A 122 12.57 14.32 -10.44
N MET A 123 11.94 14.71 -11.57
CA MET A 123 11.04 15.87 -11.62
C MET A 123 9.85 15.70 -10.68
N LEU A 124 9.22 14.52 -10.65
CA LEU A 124 8.08 14.23 -9.78
C LEU A 124 8.50 14.22 -8.31
N VAL A 125 9.64 13.61 -7.96
CA VAL A 125 10.14 13.56 -6.58
C VAL A 125 10.44 14.97 -6.04
N GLU A 126 11.11 15.81 -6.85
CA GLU A 126 11.40 17.21 -6.49
C GLU A 126 10.11 18.01 -6.31
N ALA A 127 9.14 17.83 -7.21
CA ALA A 127 7.85 18.50 -7.15
C ALA A 127 7.02 18.05 -5.94
N ASP A 128 6.96 16.74 -5.66
CA ASP A 128 6.31 16.17 -4.48
C ASP A 128 6.89 16.79 -3.20
N GLN A 129 8.23 16.84 -3.08
CA GLN A 129 8.89 17.41 -1.91
C GLN A 129 8.54 18.90 -1.72
N ALA A 130 8.51 19.68 -2.80
CA ALA A 130 8.15 21.09 -2.74
C ALA A 130 6.69 21.28 -2.31
N MET A 131 5.76 20.53 -2.93
CA MET A 131 4.32 20.72 -2.70
C MET A 131 3.85 20.19 -1.34
N ILE A 132 4.44 19.11 -0.84
CA ILE A 132 4.13 18.58 0.49
C ILE A 132 4.59 19.55 1.57
N LYS A 133 5.77 20.19 1.42
CA LYS A 133 6.29 21.19 2.37
C LYS A 133 5.44 22.46 2.47
N GLU A 134 4.56 22.73 1.51
CA GLU A 134 3.58 23.82 1.61
C GLU A 134 2.44 23.53 2.61
N CYS A 135 2.27 22.27 3.03
CA CYS A 135 1.21 21.90 3.97
C CYS A 135 1.54 22.38 5.38
N ARG A 136 0.54 22.93 6.06
CA ARG A 136 0.66 23.44 7.44
C ARG A 136 0.71 22.33 8.48
N PHE A 137 0.14 21.19 8.14
CA PHE A 137 0.16 19.98 8.94
C PHE A 137 0.34 18.79 8.00
N ILE A 138 1.27 17.91 8.35
CA ILE A 138 1.66 16.76 7.53
C ILE A 138 1.50 15.51 8.39
N SER A 139 0.65 14.61 7.93
CA SER A 139 0.42 13.31 8.54
C SER A 139 0.30 12.23 7.49
N GLY A 140 0.51 10.98 7.90
CA GLY A 140 0.28 9.79 7.07
C GLY A 140 -0.69 8.83 7.77
N ILE A 141 -1.29 7.94 6.98
CA ILE A 141 -2.26 6.96 7.50
C ILE A 141 -1.63 5.81 8.30
N SER A 142 -0.31 5.69 8.29
CA SER A 142 0.43 4.63 8.98
C SER A 142 1.89 5.02 9.21
N ARG A 143 2.60 4.31 10.09
CA ARG A 143 4.05 4.51 10.25
C ARG A 143 4.80 4.10 9.01
N ASN A 144 4.31 3.12 8.24
CA ASN A 144 4.92 2.73 6.97
C ASN A 144 4.92 3.91 5.98
N VAL A 145 3.79 4.62 5.87
CA VAL A 145 3.67 5.78 4.98
C VAL A 145 4.54 6.95 5.45
N VAL A 146 4.52 7.25 6.76
CA VAL A 146 5.34 8.32 7.34
C VAL A 146 6.83 8.01 7.23
N SER A 147 7.23 6.75 7.50
CA SER A 147 8.61 6.29 7.33
C SER A 147 9.07 6.41 5.88
N ARG A 148 8.22 6.05 4.90
CA ARG A 148 8.52 6.24 3.49
C ARG A 148 8.69 7.72 3.13
N LEU A 149 7.79 8.58 3.61
CA LEU A 149 7.88 10.03 3.41
C LEU A 149 9.18 10.60 4.00
N GLN A 150 9.58 10.15 5.19
CA GLN A 150 10.83 10.56 5.80
C GLN A 150 12.04 10.04 5.02
N HIS A 151 12.04 8.77 4.60
CA HIS A 151 13.15 8.15 3.88
C HIS A 151 13.41 8.80 2.52
N TYR A 152 12.37 8.97 1.69
CA TYR A 152 12.55 9.43 0.32
C TYR A 152 12.44 10.94 0.14
N ASN A 153 11.60 11.62 0.93
CA ASN A 153 11.37 13.06 0.79
C ASN A 153 12.03 13.90 1.90
N GLN A 154 12.58 13.26 2.95
CA GLN A 154 13.14 13.93 4.14
C GLN A 154 12.12 14.86 4.80
N ILE A 155 10.87 14.41 4.85
CA ILE A 155 9.76 15.15 5.45
C ILE A 155 9.21 14.34 6.62
N GLN A 156 9.24 14.95 7.80
CA GLN A 156 8.64 14.42 9.01
C GLN A 156 7.12 14.62 8.96
N GLY A 157 6.37 13.65 9.46
CA GLY A 157 4.92 13.71 9.57
C GLY A 157 4.43 12.93 10.78
N GLU A 158 3.23 13.25 11.24
CA GLU A 158 2.56 12.48 12.30
C GLU A 158 1.86 11.25 11.71
N THR A 159 1.77 10.17 12.49
CA THR A 159 0.93 9.03 12.10
C THR A 159 -0.47 9.23 12.65
N LEU A 160 -1.46 9.34 11.76
CA LEU A 160 -2.88 9.39 12.10
C LEU A 160 -3.57 8.18 11.46
N TYR A 161 -3.79 7.14 12.25
CA TYR A 161 -4.40 5.91 11.76
C TYR A 161 -5.88 6.12 11.40
N PRO A 162 -6.32 5.77 10.18
CA PRO A 162 -7.72 5.85 9.79
C PRO A 162 -8.60 4.89 10.60
N PRO A 163 -9.67 5.35 11.25
CA PRO A 163 -10.58 4.46 11.93
C PRO A 163 -11.33 3.53 10.97
N LEU A 164 -11.84 2.42 11.50
CA LEU A 164 -12.60 1.43 10.73
C LEU A 164 -13.78 2.04 9.97
N PRO A 165 -13.96 1.71 8.67
CA PRO A 165 -14.95 2.37 7.83
C PRO A 165 -16.39 2.03 8.19
N LEU A 166 -16.66 0.80 8.67
CA LEU A 166 -17.97 0.39 9.17
C LEU A 166 -18.06 0.43 10.71
N GLY A 167 -17.08 1.04 11.38
CA GLY A 167 -17.09 1.26 12.83
C GLY A 167 -17.39 -0.01 13.62
N GLY A 168 -18.35 0.08 14.55
CA GLY A 168 -18.77 -1.03 15.41
C GLY A 168 -19.65 -2.11 14.76
N ALA A 169 -19.84 -2.09 13.43
CA ALA A 169 -20.70 -3.06 12.74
C ALA A 169 -20.06 -4.45 12.59
N TYR A 170 -18.73 -4.54 12.61
CA TYR A 170 -18.01 -5.81 12.58
C TYR A 170 -18.33 -6.65 13.83
N CYS A 171 -18.57 -7.94 13.63
CA CYS A 171 -19.04 -8.82 14.69
C CYS A 171 -18.48 -10.24 14.56
N LEU A 172 -18.58 -11.01 15.64
CA LEU A 172 -18.25 -12.43 15.65
C LEU A 172 -19.51 -13.25 15.32
N GLY A 173 -19.38 -14.15 14.35
CA GLY A 173 -20.39 -15.15 14.00
C GLY A 173 -19.90 -16.59 14.23
N GLU A 174 -20.66 -17.57 13.75
CA GLU A 174 -20.29 -18.98 13.81
C GLU A 174 -19.17 -19.26 12.80
N SER A 175 -18.02 -19.73 13.29
CA SER A 175 -16.86 -20.00 12.43
C SER A 175 -17.16 -21.16 11.48
N ARG A 176 -17.08 -20.90 10.17
CA ARG A 176 -17.28 -21.87 9.08
C ARG A 176 -15.94 -22.22 8.42
N ASP A 177 -15.91 -23.30 7.67
CA ASP A 177 -14.70 -23.83 7.03
C ASP A 177 -14.32 -23.09 5.74
N TYR A 178 -14.07 -21.79 5.84
CA TYR A 178 -13.49 -21.02 4.75
C TYR A 178 -12.50 -19.95 5.22
N ILE A 179 -11.53 -19.68 4.37
CA ILE A 179 -10.63 -18.53 4.44
C ILE A 179 -11.23 -17.43 3.58
N LEU A 180 -11.30 -16.23 4.14
CA LEU A 180 -11.75 -15.04 3.41
C LEU A 180 -10.54 -14.26 2.91
N SER A 181 -10.59 -13.77 1.68
CA SER A 181 -9.68 -12.73 1.20
C SER A 181 -10.51 -11.58 0.62
N VAL A 182 -10.21 -10.35 1.06
CA VAL A 182 -10.91 -9.14 0.61
C VAL A 182 -9.87 -8.18 0.06
N ALA A 183 -9.88 -7.95 -1.25
CA ALA A 183 -8.97 -6.98 -1.89
C ALA A 183 -9.39 -6.70 -3.33
N ARG A 184 -8.87 -5.62 -3.92
CA ARG A 184 -8.79 -5.55 -5.39
C ARG A 184 -7.96 -6.73 -5.89
N LEU A 185 -8.35 -7.31 -7.01
CA LEU A 185 -7.62 -8.43 -7.61
C LEU A 185 -6.54 -7.87 -8.53
N CYS A 186 -5.31 -7.85 -8.02
CA CYS A 186 -4.11 -7.46 -8.74
C CYS A 186 -2.88 -8.17 -8.14
N SER A 187 -1.79 -8.18 -8.89
CA SER A 187 -0.54 -8.88 -8.56
C SER A 187 0.03 -8.52 -7.18
N ILE A 188 0.03 -7.23 -6.81
CA ILE A 188 0.59 -6.78 -5.52
C ILE A 188 -0.18 -7.29 -4.29
N LYS A 189 -1.44 -7.71 -4.46
CA LYS A 189 -2.26 -8.27 -3.36
C LYS A 189 -2.02 -9.76 -3.12
N ARG A 190 -1.26 -10.42 -4.01
CA ARG A 190 -0.78 -11.80 -3.88
C ARG A 190 -1.86 -12.84 -3.53
N ILE A 191 -3.05 -12.69 -4.11
CA ILE A 191 -4.13 -13.68 -3.95
C ILE A 191 -3.73 -15.00 -4.63
N ASP A 192 -2.90 -14.94 -5.67
CA ASP A 192 -2.35 -16.10 -6.34
C ASP A 192 -1.58 -17.03 -5.39
N MET A 193 -0.86 -16.48 -4.40
CA MET A 193 -0.17 -17.29 -3.40
C MET A 193 -1.15 -18.15 -2.58
N MET A 194 -2.29 -17.58 -2.18
CA MET A 194 -3.32 -18.33 -1.46
C MET A 194 -3.98 -19.37 -2.37
N ILE A 195 -4.27 -19.03 -3.64
CA ILE A 195 -4.81 -19.98 -4.63
C ILE A 195 -3.87 -21.18 -4.78
N LYS A 196 -2.56 -20.91 -4.97
CA LYS A 196 -1.52 -21.96 -5.10
C LYS A 196 -1.30 -22.75 -3.81
N ALA A 197 -1.67 -22.21 -2.65
CA ALA A 197 -1.55 -22.89 -1.35
C ALA A 197 -2.72 -23.84 -1.08
N MET A 198 -3.87 -23.65 -1.72
CA MET A 198 -5.06 -24.49 -1.52
C MET A 198 -4.84 -26.01 -1.69
N PRO A 199 -3.97 -26.52 -2.60
CA PRO A 199 -3.64 -27.93 -2.68
C PRO A 199 -3.04 -28.53 -1.40
N ILE A 200 -2.37 -27.72 -0.58
CA ILE A 200 -1.79 -28.12 0.72
C ILE A 200 -2.86 -28.07 1.82
N VAL A 201 -3.83 -27.16 1.67
CA VAL A 201 -4.89 -26.94 2.65
C VAL A 201 -5.90 -28.09 2.64
N HIS A 202 -6.36 -28.51 3.83
CA HIS A 202 -7.43 -29.50 4.01
C HIS A 202 -8.60 -29.34 3.03
N ASN A 203 -8.96 -30.42 2.33
CA ASN A 203 -9.86 -30.39 1.16
C ASN A 203 -11.26 -29.80 1.41
N PHE A 204 -11.76 -29.87 2.65
CA PHE A 204 -13.08 -29.33 2.99
C PHE A 204 -13.08 -27.79 3.15
N VAL A 205 -11.90 -27.18 3.30
CA VAL A 205 -11.76 -25.73 3.45
C VAL A 205 -11.87 -25.05 2.09
N LYS A 206 -12.68 -23.99 2.03
CA LYS A 206 -12.86 -23.13 0.85
C LYS A 206 -12.10 -21.82 0.98
N LEU A 207 -11.81 -21.18 -0.14
CA LEU A 207 -11.34 -19.81 -0.24
C LEU A 207 -12.45 -18.95 -0.84
N LYS A 208 -12.90 -17.93 -0.12
CA LYS A 208 -13.84 -16.93 -0.61
C LYS A 208 -13.09 -15.63 -0.90
N VAL A 209 -13.23 -15.13 -2.11
CA VAL A 209 -12.52 -13.93 -2.58
C VAL A 209 -13.54 -12.84 -2.89
N VAL A 210 -13.50 -11.76 -2.10
CA VAL A 210 -14.30 -10.55 -2.32
C VAL A 210 -13.42 -9.49 -2.98
N GLY A 211 -13.85 -8.97 -4.12
CA GLY A 211 -13.07 -8.03 -4.89
C GLY A 211 -13.35 -8.06 -6.38
N THR A 212 -12.89 -7.02 -7.08
CA THR A 212 -12.93 -6.95 -8.54
C THR A 212 -11.52 -6.88 -9.10
N ALA A 213 -11.36 -7.43 -10.30
CA ALA A 213 -10.13 -7.28 -11.09
C ALA A 213 -9.83 -5.80 -11.34
N ASP A 214 -8.58 -5.43 -11.07
CA ASP A 214 -8.04 -4.08 -11.30
C ASP A 214 -6.75 -4.12 -12.12
N GLU A 215 -6.44 -5.29 -12.69
CA GLU A 215 -5.28 -5.53 -13.54
C GLU A 215 -5.70 -6.37 -14.76
N PRO A 216 -5.35 -5.96 -15.99
CA PRO A 216 -5.65 -6.75 -17.19
C PRO A 216 -5.08 -8.17 -17.10
N GLY A 217 -5.87 -9.17 -17.48
CA GLY A 217 -5.43 -10.57 -17.51
C GLY A 217 -5.39 -11.30 -16.16
N ILE A 218 -5.54 -10.60 -15.02
CA ILE A 218 -5.39 -11.21 -13.69
C ILE A 218 -6.39 -12.35 -13.42
N MET A 219 -7.63 -12.22 -13.89
CA MET A 219 -8.63 -13.29 -13.75
C MET A 219 -8.33 -14.50 -14.61
N ALA A 220 -7.80 -14.29 -15.83
CA ALA A 220 -7.37 -15.40 -16.69
C ALA A 220 -6.21 -16.15 -16.04
N TYR A 221 -5.27 -15.41 -15.43
CA TYR A 221 -4.18 -15.99 -14.65
C TYR A 221 -4.70 -16.81 -13.46
N PHE A 222 -5.62 -16.27 -12.65
CA PHE A 222 -6.21 -17.00 -11.53
C PHE A 222 -6.97 -18.24 -11.97
N ASN A 223 -7.78 -18.14 -13.04
CA ASN A 223 -8.51 -19.29 -13.57
C ASN A 223 -7.55 -20.38 -14.03
N ASN A 224 -6.43 -20.03 -14.70
CA ASN A 224 -5.41 -21.00 -15.09
C ASN A 224 -4.77 -21.71 -13.89
N GLU A 225 -4.51 -21.02 -12.78
CA GLU A 225 -4.03 -21.67 -11.55
C GLU A 225 -5.10 -22.60 -10.94
N ILE A 226 -6.38 -22.20 -10.98
CA ILE A 226 -7.51 -23.02 -10.52
C ILE A 226 -7.68 -24.28 -11.38
N ASP A 227 -7.58 -24.14 -12.71
CA ASP A 227 -7.57 -25.22 -13.71
C ASP A 227 -6.49 -26.25 -13.38
N LYS A 228 -5.25 -25.75 -13.30
CA LYS A 228 -4.04 -26.54 -13.08
C LYS A 228 -4.09 -27.35 -11.79
N HIS A 229 -4.72 -26.81 -10.75
CA HIS A 229 -4.81 -27.42 -9.43
C HIS A 229 -6.18 -28.06 -9.12
N HIS A 230 -7.11 -28.07 -10.08
CA HIS A 230 -8.47 -28.62 -9.94
C HIS A 230 -9.26 -28.04 -8.74
N LEU A 231 -9.22 -26.72 -8.55
CA LEU A 231 -9.75 -26.04 -7.36
C LEU A 231 -11.17 -25.45 -7.51
N TRP A 232 -11.92 -25.87 -8.53
CA TRP A 232 -13.22 -25.30 -8.92
C TRP A 232 -14.24 -25.21 -7.78
N ASP A 233 -14.36 -26.28 -7.01
CA ASP A 233 -15.33 -26.37 -5.91
C ASP A 233 -14.81 -25.75 -4.60
N ARG A 234 -13.56 -25.30 -4.60
CA ARG A 234 -12.83 -24.80 -3.43
C ARG A 234 -12.61 -23.30 -3.45
N ILE A 235 -12.70 -22.63 -4.59
CA ILE A 235 -12.46 -21.19 -4.71
C ILE A 235 -13.71 -20.50 -5.26
N GLU A 236 -14.19 -19.49 -4.54
CA GLU A 236 -15.38 -18.72 -4.90
C GLU A 236 -15.04 -17.23 -5.02
N PHE A 237 -15.12 -16.68 -6.24
CA PHE A 237 -15.02 -15.24 -6.48
C PHE A 237 -16.40 -14.60 -6.35
N LEU A 238 -16.59 -13.78 -5.32
CA LEU A 238 -17.86 -13.16 -4.98
C LEU A 238 -18.07 -11.79 -5.66
N GLY A 239 -17.04 -11.25 -6.31
CA GLY A 239 -17.09 -9.91 -6.86
C GLY A 239 -17.23 -8.86 -5.75
N ARG A 240 -18.02 -7.81 -6.00
CA ARG A 240 -18.39 -6.85 -4.95
C ARG A 240 -19.64 -7.35 -4.24
N VAL A 241 -19.59 -7.26 -2.91
CA VAL A 241 -20.72 -7.56 -2.03
C VAL A 241 -21.17 -6.29 -1.32
N SER A 242 -22.38 -6.31 -0.76
CA SER A 242 -22.88 -5.26 0.12
C SER A 242 -22.14 -5.24 1.47
N ASP A 243 -22.22 -4.12 2.20
CA ASP A 243 -21.60 -4.01 3.52
C ASP A 243 -22.14 -5.08 4.49
N ALA A 244 -23.43 -5.40 4.42
CA ALA A 244 -24.06 -6.45 5.23
C ALA A 244 -23.52 -7.85 4.91
N GLU A 245 -23.37 -8.17 3.62
CA GLU A 245 -22.75 -9.44 3.19
C GLU A 245 -21.26 -9.48 3.57
N LEU A 246 -20.54 -8.37 3.47
CA LEU A 246 -19.13 -8.29 3.86
C LEU A 246 -18.96 -8.57 5.35
N ILE A 247 -19.81 -7.97 6.20
CA ILE A 247 -19.81 -8.23 7.65
C ILE A 247 -20.10 -9.71 7.93
N ASP A 248 -21.11 -10.31 7.28
CA ASP A 248 -21.41 -11.75 7.45
C ASP A 248 -20.22 -12.63 7.01
N LEU A 249 -19.56 -12.28 5.90
CA LEU A 249 -18.40 -13.00 5.42
C LEU A 249 -17.22 -12.93 6.39
N TYR A 250 -16.95 -11.77 6.98
CA TYR A 250 -15.93 -11.67 8.03
C TYR A 250 -16.35 -12.46 9.28
N ALA A 251 -17.58 -12.26 9.76
CA ALA A 251 -18.09 -12.83 11.01
C ALA A 251 -18.05 -14.37 11.01
N ASN A 252 -18.28 -15.02 9.86
CA ASN A 252 -18.33 -16.48 9.75
C ASN A 252 -17.04 -17.10 9.18
N ALA A 253 -16.00 -16.32 8.84
CA ALA A 253 -14.74 -16.90 8.35
C ALA A 253 -14.00 -17.67 9.46
N LEU A 254 -13.19 -18.66 9.08
CA LEU A 254 -12.20 -19.25 9.98
C LEU A 254 -11.05 -18.27 10.24
N ALA A 255 -10.51 -17.71 9.16
CA ALA A 255 -9.42 -16.75 9.17
C ALA A 255 -9.50 -15.86 7.93
N VAL A 256 -8.77 -14.74 7.96
CA VAL A 256 -8.67 -13.83 6.83
C VAL A 256 -7.26 -13.86 6.26
N TYR A 257 -7.14 -14.17 4.98
CA TYR A 257 -5.89 -14.06 4.23
C TYR A 257 -5.74 -12.67 3.63
N TYR A 258 -4.70 -11.97 4.06
CA TYR A 258 -4.29 -10.68 3.51
C TYR A 258 -2.78 -10.54 3.59
N ALA A 259 -2.09 -10.97 2.53
CA ALA A 259 -0.63 -10.90 2.41
C ALA A 259 -0.19 -10.04 1.20
N PRO A 260 -0.61 -8.77 1.09
CA PRO A 260 -0.12 -7.88 0.04
C PRO A 260 1.39 -7.68 0.14
N TYR A 261 2.08 -7.34 -0.95
CA TYR A 261 3.49 -6.92 -0.88
C TYR A 261 3.57 -5.46 -0.43
N ASN A 262 4.25 -5.20 0.68
CA ASN A 262 4.52 -3.88 1.23
C ASN A 262 3.27 -2.96 1.24
N GLU A 263 2.21 -3.30 1.96
CA GLU A 263 0.98 -2.47 2.01
C GLU A 263 1.19 -1.17 2.76
N ASP A 264 0.43 -0.12 2.43
CA ASP A 264 0.48 1.13 3.19
C ASP A 264 -0.19 1.02 4.57
N TYR A 265 -1.42 0.49 4.62
CA TYR A 265 -2.21 0.38 5.86
C TYR A 265 -2.91 -0.98 5.95
N GLY A 266 -3.91 -1.23 5.09
CA GLY A 266 -4.60 -2.51 5.02
C GLY A 266 -5.80 -2.64 5.97
N TYR A 267 -6.90 -1.91 5.67
CA TYR A 267 -8.16 -2.01 6.42
C TYR A 267 -8.60 -3.46 6.68
N VAL A 268 -8.45 -4.33 5.69
CA VAL A 268 -8.81 -5.76 5.72
C VAL A 268 -8.32 -6.46 6.98
N THR A 269 -7.11 -6.12 7.42
CA THR A 269 -6.49 -6.62 8.66
C THR A 269 -7.31 -6.22 9.88
N LEU A 270 -7.64 -4.94 10.01
CA LEU A 270 -8.40 -4.40 11.13
C LEU A 270 -9.86 -4.85 11.10
N GLU A 271 -10.45 -4.99 9.91
CA GLU A 271 -11.81 -5.50 9.70
C GLU A 271 -11.93 -6.96 10.16
N ALA A 272 -10.91 -7.77 9.85
CA ALA A 272 -10.79 -9.15 10.33
C ALA A 272 -10.68 -9.20 11.86
N MET A 273 -9.76 -8.41 12.42
CA MET A 273 -9.55 -8.31 13.87
C MET A 273 -10.81 -7.85 14.60
N ALA A 274 -11.50 -6.82 14.11
CA ALA A 274 -12.77 -6.35 14.67
C ALA A 274 -13.87 -7.42 14.64
N SER A 275 -13.82 -8.31 13.65
CA SER A 275 -14.71 -9.47 13.52
C SER A 275 -14.23 -10.71 14.31
N SER A 276 -13.24 -10.52 15.19
CA SER A 276 -12.59 -11.58 15.98
C SER A 276 -12.01 -12.71 15.14
N LYS A 277 -11.43 -12.41 13.97
CA LYS A 277 -10.81 -13.40 13.08
C LYS A 277 -9.29 -13.23 13.03
N PRO A 278 -8.53 -14.34 13.12
CA PRO A 278 -7.10 -14.28 12.93
C PRO A 278 -6.76 -13.89 11.49
N VAL A 279 -5.66 -13.14 11.34
CA VAL A 279 -5.13 -12.73 10.04
C VAL A 279 -3.96 -13.63 9.64
N ILE A 280 -3.94 -14.08 8.40
CA ILE A 280 -2.80 -14.76 7.79
C ILE A 280 -2.16 -13.77 6.82
N THR A 281 -0.90 -13.42 7.07
CA THR A 281 -0.15 -12.42 6.28
C THR A 281 1.28 -12.91 6.03
N ALA A 282 1.99 -12.25 5.12
CA ALA A 282 3.41 -12.51 4.89
C ALA A 282 4.33 -11.50 5.62
N GLU A 283 5.55 -11.91 5.93
CA GLU A 283 6.60 -11.11 6.60
C GLU A 283 7.03 -9.84 5.84
N ASP A 284 6.74 -9.76 4.54
CA ASP A 284 7.03 -8.60 3.68
C ASP A 284 5.77 -7.76 3.36
N SER A 285 4.73 -7.86 4.20
CA SER A 285 3.43 -7.19 3.94
C SER A 285 3.36 -5.72 4.34
N GLY A 286 4.46 -5.11 4.78
CA GLY A 286 4.55 -3.68 5.08
C GLY A 286 3.67 -3.26 6.24
N GLY A 287 2.83 -2.23 6.05
CA GLY A 287 1.97 -1.63 7.07
C GLY A 287 1.01 -2.60 7.78
N VAL A 288 0.71 -3.76 7.18
CA VAL A 288 -0.03 -4.84 7.86
C VAL A 288 0.66 -5.29 9.16
N LEU A 289 2.00 -5.28 9.16
CA LEU A 289 2.84 -5.72 10.29
C LEU A 289 2.88 -4.71 11.43
N GLU A 290 2.30 -3.52 11.26
CA GLU A 290 2.05 -2.60 12.37
C GLU A 290 0.95 -3.12 13.30
N PHE A 291 0.08 -4.00 12.80
CA PHE A 291 -1.09 -4.51 13.51
C PHE A 291 -0.98 -6.00 13.81
N VAL A 292 -0.56 -6.80 12.81
CA VAL A 292 -0.45 -8.26 12.97
C VAL A 292 0.92 -8.61 13.52
N LYS A 293 0.93 -9.22 14.71
CA LYS A 293 2.11 -9.88 15.27
C LYS A 293 1.89 -11.38 15.28
N HIS A 294 2.94 -12.12 14.93
CA HIS A 294 2.93 -13.58 14.87
C HIS A 294 2.49 -14.16 16.22
N GLU A 295 1.51 -15.07 16.20
CA GLU A 295 0.94 -15.76 17.38
C GLU A 295 0.28 -14.87 18.45
N GLU A 296 0.18 -13.56 18.22
CA GLU A 296 -0.61 -12.65 19.05
C GLU A 296 -1.99 -12.39 18.41
N HIS A 297 -2.01 -11.92 17.15
CA HIS A 297 -3.25 -11.53 16.45
C HIS A 297 -3.51 -12.37 15.19
N GLY A 298 -2.52 -13.12 14.75
CA GLY A 298 -2.53 -13.81 13.47
C GLY A 298 -1.25 -14.60 13.25
N LEU A 299 -1.10 -15.14 12.04
CA LEU A 299 0.10 -15.82 11.59
C LEU A 299 0.81 -14.94 10.56
N VAL A 300 2.01 -14.48 10.91
CA VAL A 300 2.95 -13.83 9.98
C VAL A 300 3.91 -14.90 9.49
N LEU A 301 3.98 -15.11 8.17
CA LEU A 301 4.64 -16.27 7.58
C LEU A 301 5.60 -15.84 6.46
N ALA A 302 6.58 -16.68 6.15
CA ALA A 302 7.40 -16.48 4.96
C ALA A 302 6.52 -16.35 3.70
N PRO A 303 6.88 -15.50 2.72
CA PRO A 303 6.10 -15.28 1.51
C PRO A 303 6.22 -16.45 0.51
N GLN A 304 5.91 -17.66 0.97
CA GLN A 304 6.02 -18.92 0.25
C GLN A 304 4.70 -19.69 0.32
N VAL A 305 4.34 -20.34 -0.79
CA VAL A 305 3.08 -21.10 -0.93
C VAL A 305 2.92 -22.14 0.19
N ASP A 306 3.98 -22.89 0.49
CA ASP A 306 3.97 -23.95 1.50
C ASP A 306 3.76 -23.38 2.90
N ALA A 307 4.46 -22.30 3.25
CA ALA A 307 4.32 -21.65 4.55
C ALA A 307 2.88 -21.15 4.76
N ILE A 308 2.29 -20.49 3.76
CA ILE A 308 0.89 -20.03 3.81
C ILE A 308 -0.07 -21.22 3.98
N GLY A 309 0.09 -22.28 3.18
CA GLY A 309 -0.76 -23.47 3.25
C GLY A 309 -0.70 -24.18 4.60
N HIS A 310 0.50 -24.35 5.16
CA HIS A 310 0.69 -24.92 6.49
C HIS A 310 0.13 -24.02 7.60
N GLY A 311 0.27 -22.70 7.48
CA GLY A 311 -0.34 -21.74 8.40
C GLY A 311 -1.86 -21.84 8.44
N VAL A 312 -2.49 -22.00 7.27
CA VAL A 312 -3.94 -22.26 7.18
C VAL A 312 -4.29 -23.58 7.88
N ASN A 313 -3.60 -24.67 7.59
CA ASN A 313 -3.87 -25.97 8.22
C ASN A 313 -3.72 -25.94 9.74
N ARG A 314 -2.73 -25.20 10.25
CA ARG A 314 -2.56 -25.01 11.69
C ARG A 314 -3.81 -24.41 12.35
N LEU A 315 -4.42 -23.39 11.76
CA LEU A 315 -5.66 -22.80 12.29
C LEU A 315 -6.90 -23.69 12.10
N VAL A 316 -6.89 -24.55 11.07
CA VAL A 316 -7.94 -25.53 10.82
C VAL A 316 -7.91 -26.65 11.86
N GLU A 317 -6.71 -27.12 12.21
CA GLU A 317 -6.46 -28.21 13.15
C GLU A 317 -6.55 -27.76 14.62
N ASP A 318 -6.12 -26.53 14.90
CA ASP A 318 -6.19 -25.90 16.22
C ASP A 318 -7.17 -24.72 16.20
N ARG A 319 -8.46 -25.04 16.40
CA ARG A 319 -9.54 -24.02 16.43
C ARG A 319 -9.47 -23.13 17.66
N ASP A 320 -8.91 -23.63 18.76
CA ASP A 320 -8.72 -22.84 19.98
C ASP A 320 -7.65 -21.76 19.77
N LEU A 321 -6.57 -22.08 19.04
CA LEU A 321 -5.60 -21.09 18.57
C LEU A 321 -6.28 -20.03 17.69
N ALA A 322 -7.07 -20.44 16.68
CA ALA A 322 -7.75 -19.50 15.80
C ALA A 322 -8.66 -18.53 16.59
N GLU A 323 -9.44 -19.05 17.54
CA GLU A 323 -10.30 -18.23 18.40
C GLU A 323 -9.49 -17.29 19.32
N ARG A 324 -8.41 -17.79 19.93
CA ARG A 324 -7.53 -16.99 20.80
C ARG A 324 -6.91 -15.81 20.05
N LEU A 325 -6.35 -16.07 18.87
CA LEU A 325 -5.74 -15.05 18.02
C LEU A 325 -6.78 -14.01 17.56
N GLY A 326 -7.96 -14.48 17.13
CA GLY A 326 -9.05 -13.60 16.73
C GLY A 326 -9.54 -12.68 17.85
N LYS A 327 -9.75 -13.23 19.06
CA LYS A 327 -10.13 -12.44 20.25
C LYS A 327 -9.06 -11.42 20.64
N ALA A 328 -7.78 -11.80 20.56
CA ALA A 328 -6.68 -10.88 20.81
C ALA A 328 -6.64 -9.73 19.79
N GLY A 329 -6.83 -10.04 18.50
CA GLY A 329 -6.95 -9.01 17.46
C GLY A 329 -8.10 -8.04 17.71
N ARG A 330 -9.27 -8.54 18.15
CA ARG A 330 -10.41 -7.67 18.49
C ARG A 330 -10.08 -6.71 19.63
N ARG A 331 -9.50 -7.21 20.72
CA ARG A 331 -9.07 -6.36 21.85
C ARG A 331 -8.08 -5.29 21.40
N PHE A 332 -7.11 -5.67 20.56
CA PHE A 332 -6.17 -4.71 19.99
C PHE A 332 -6.88 -3.55 19.28
N VAL A 333 -7.86 -3.83 18.42
CA VAL A 333 -8.62 -2.77 17.71
C VAL A 333 -9.43 -1.89 18.66
N GLU A 334 -10.05 -2.49 19.68
CA GLU A 334 -10.85 -1.77 20.69
C GLU A 334 -9.97 -0.83 21.54
N GLU A 335 -8.71 -1.20 21.78
CA GLU A 335 -7.76 -0.44 22.60
C GLU A 335 -6.88 0.55 21.79
N SER A 336 -6.72 0.34 20.47
CA SER A 336 -5.74 1.09 19.67
C SER A 336 -6.19 2.50 19.24
N GLY A 337 -7.41 2.92 19.60
CA GLY A 337 -8.01 4.15 19.08
C GLY A 337 -8.32 4.12 17.58
N MET A 338 -8.32 2.95 16.93
CA MET A 338 -8.70 2.78 15.52
C MET A 338 -10.15 2.31 15.34
N ALA A 339 -10.88 2.14 16.44
CA ALA A 339 -12.33 2.03 16.44
C ALA A 339 -12.99 3.37 16.07
N GLU A 340 -14.33 3.39 15.93
CA GLU A 340 -15.08 4.58 15.50
C GLU A 340 -14.77 5.84 16.33
N SER A 341 -14.46 5.70 17.62
CA SER A 341 -14.08 6.79 18.51
C SER A 341 -12.79 7.52 18.08
N GLY A 342 -11.91 6.87 17.31
CA GLY A 342 -10.67 7.44 16.80
C GLY A 342 -10.86 8.65 15.88
N TRP A 343 -12.05 8.81 15.29
CA TRP A 343 -12.33 9.92 14.37
C TRP A 343 -12.22 11.30 15.05
N ASP A 344 -12.49 11.39 16.36
CA ASP A 344 -12.33 12.64 17.10
C ASP A 344 -10.87 13.09 17.11
N GLN A 345 -9.95 12.17 17.42
CA GLN A 345 -8.51 12.44 17.43
C GLN A 345 -8.02 12.84 16.03
N VAL A 346 -8.37 12.07 15.00
CA VAL A 346 -7.96 12.34 13.61
C VAL A 346 -8.44 13.72 13.17
N ILE A 347 -9.73 14.02 13.34
CA ILE A 347 -10.29 15.30 12.92
C ILE A 347 -9.70 16.46 13.72
N ASN A 348 -9.52 16.31 15.05
CA ASN A 348 -8.91 17.35 15.87
C ASN A 348 -7.49 17.69 15.42
N ARG A 349 -6.67 16.68 15.09
CA ARG A 349 -5.30 16.90 14.58
C ARG A 349 -5.31 17.53 13.19
N LEU A 350 -6.13 17.05 12.26
CA LEU A 350 -6.24 17.62 10.91
C LEU A 350 -6.73 19.08 10.91
N LEU A 351 -7.59 19.46 11.86
CA LEU A 351 -8.11 20.82 11.99
C LEU A 351 -7.29 21.71 12.91
N SER A 352 -6.21 21.21 13.51
CA SER A 352 -5.35 21.98 14.41
C SER A 352 -4.86 23.31 13.81
N PRO A 353 -4.52 23.43 12.50
CA PRO A 353 -4.06 24.71 11.95
C PRO A 353 -5.13 25.81 11.97
N LEU A 354 -6.43 25.46 11.93
CA LEU A 354 -7.51 26.43 12.04
C LEU A 354 -7.62 26.99 13.47
N LYS A 355 -7.41 26.14 14.48
CA LYS A 355 -7.42 26.56 15.89
C LYS A 355 -6.28 27.54 16.15
N THR A 356 -5.09 27.25 15.63
CA THR A 356 -3.91 28.13 15.74
C THR A 356 -4.14 29.48 15.09
N GLU A 357 -4.68 29.53 13.85
CA GLU A 357 -4.98 30.81 13.19
C GLU A 357 -5.99 31.65 13.97
N LYS A 358 -7.00 31.02 14.56
CA LYS A 358 -8.03 31.72 15.31
C LYS A 358 -7.45 32.35 16.59
N LYS A 359 -6.69 31.57 17.39
CA LYS A 359 -6.01 32.11 18.59
C LYS A 359 -5.07 33.27 18.23
N ILE A 360 -4.28 33.14 17.16
CA ILE A 360 -3.39 34.22 16.67
C ILE A 360 -4.19 35.50 16.34
N LYS A 361 -5.31 35.37 15.62
CA LYS A 361 -6.14 36.54 15.28
C LYS A 361 -6.73 37.22 16.51
N GLU A 362 -7.25 36.42 17.44
CA GLU A 362 -7.85 36.92 18.69
C GLU A 362 -6.81 37.67 19.56
N GLU A 363 -5.56 37.20 19.63
CA GLU A 363 -4.50 37.90 20.36
C GLU A 363 -4.00 39.18 19.67
N ILE A 364 -3.91 39.17 18.34
CA ILE A 364 -3.54 40.38 17.57
C ILE A 364 -4.62 41.46 17.70
N GLU A 365 -5.89 41.07 17.68
CA GLU A 365 -7.03 41.98 17.85
C GLU A 365 -7.15 42.47 19.30
N GLY A 366 -6.98 41.58 20.29
CA GLY A 366 -6.97 41.93 21.72
C GLY A 366 -5.75 42.78 22.14
N GLY A 367 -4.61 42.62 21.47
CA GLY A 367 -3.40 43.42 21.69
C GLY A 367 -3.46 44.84 21.11
N ASN A 368 -4.37 45.10 20.16
CA ASN A 368 -4.50 46.40 19.49
C ASN A 368 -5.37 47.43 20.24
N GLU A 369 -6.02 47.05 21.35
CA GLU A 369 -6.69 48.03 22.23
C GLU A 369 -5.70 48.86 23.08
N LYS A 370 -4.42 48.49 23.12
CA LYS A 370 -3.36 49.26 23.81
C LYS A 370 -2.12 49.49 22.93
N GLY A 371 -2.23 50.40 21.97
CA GLY A 371 -1.10 51.25 21.57
C GLY A 371 -0.65 51.19 20.10
N LYS A 372 -0.72 52.37 19.47
CA LYS A 372 -0.02 52.85 18.26
C LYS A 372 0.77 51.84 17.41
N LYS A 373 0.30 51.70 16.16
CA LYS A 373 1.02 51.19 14.99
C LYS A 373 2.46 51.72 14.94
N THR A 374 3.44 50.84 15.13
CA THR A 374 4.82 51.03 14.69
C THR A 374 5.30 49.73 14.05
N GLY A 375 6.07 49.83 12.95
CA GLY A 375 6.44 48.75 12.03
C GLY A 375 7.43 47.72 12.60
N LYS A 376 7.06 47.03 13.68
CA LYS A 376 7.70 45.83 14.25
C LYS A 376 6.74 44.63 14.27
N GLY A 377 5.86 44.54 13.26
CA GLY A 377 4.76 43.58 13.23
C GLY A 377 5.21 42.12 13.08
N THR A 378 6.19 41.85 12.23
CA THR A 378 6.56 40.47 11.83
C THR A 378 7.24 39.68 12.95
N GLU A 379 8.25 40.23 13.63
CA GLU A 379 8.93 39.50 14.74
C GLU A 379 8.02 39.25 15.94
N LYS A 380 7.11 40.19 16.23
CA LYS A 380 6.16 40.06 17.36
C LYS A 380 5.08 39.02 17.03
N GLU A 381 4.59 39.01 15.79
CA GLU A 381 3.62 38.04 15.29
C GLU A 381 4.21 36.63 15.21
N GLU A 382 5.49 36.50 14.82
CA GLU A 382 6.21 35.22 14.76
C GLU A 382 6.48 34.66 16.17
N LYS A 383 6.78 35.52 17.14
CA LYS A 383 6.94 35.11 18.55
C LYS A 383 5.62 34.64 19.17
N ILE A 384 4.51 35.35 18.90
CA ILE A 384 3.16 34.95 19.32
C ILE A 384 2.75 33.62 18.68
N LYS A 385 3.07 33.41 17.39
CA LYS A 385 2.83 32.14 16.69
C LYS A 385 3.51 30.94 17.36
N VAL A 386 4.74 31.10 17.84
CA VAL A 386 5.49 30.04 18.53
C VAL A 386 4.88 29.72 19.89
N GLU A 387 4.51 30.75 20.66
CA GLU A 387 3.95 30.62 22.01
C GLU A 387 2.57 29.93 21.98
N ILE A 388 1.65 30.42 21.14
CA ILE A 388 0.31 29.83 20.94
C ILE A 388 0.41 28.38 20.43
N ARG A 389 1.36 28.09 19.55
CA ARG A 389 1.55 26.73 19.02
C ARG A 389 1.94 25.77 20.14
N GLY A 390 2.82 26.19 21.06
CA GLY A 390 3.17 25.41 22.24
C GLY A 390 1.95 25.15 23.15
N GLU A 391 1.16 26.19 23.44
CA GLU A 391 -0.04 26.04 24.28
C GLU A 391 -1.11 25.11 23.67
N ILE A 392 -1.30 25.14 22.34
CA ILE A 392 -2.22 24.23 21.65
C ILE A 392 -1.68 22.80 21.65
N GLU A 393 -0.37 22.62 21.47
CA GLU A 393 0.26 21.30 21.55
C GLU A 393 0.08 20.71 22.96
N GLU A 394 0.28 21.50 24.02
CA GLU A 394 0.01 21.10 25.42
C GLU A 394 -1.48 20.80 25.68
N GLU A 395 -2.41 21.63 25.20
CA GLU A 395 -3.86 21.44 25.37
C GLU A 395 -4.35 20.15 24.68
N ILE A 396 -3.79 19.84 23.51
CA ILE A 396 -4.05 18.58 22.79
C ILE A 396 -3.42 17.39 23.55
N GLU A 397 -2.20 17.52 24.07
CA GLU A 397 -1.56 16.50 24.89
C GLU A 397 -2.33 16.21 26.19
N GLU A 398 -2.87 17.24 26.85
CA GLU A 398 -3.73 17.09 28.03
C GLU A 398 -5.07 16.38 27.72
N GLU A 399 -5.70 16.67 26.58
CA GLU A 399 -6.90 15.95 26.13
C GLU A 399 -6.57 14.47 25.82
N ILE A 400 -5.38 14.21 25.25
CA ILE A 400 -4.87 12.85 25.02
C ILE A 400 -4.58 12.14 26.35
N GLU A 401 -3.95 12.79 27.32
CA GLU A 401 -3.71 12.22 28.65
C GLU A 401 -5.00 11.95 29.42
N LYS A 402 -6.04 12.77 29.26
CA LYS A 402 -7.37 12.49 29.80
C LYS A 402 -7.99 11.24 29.18
N GLY A 403 -7.79 11.01 27.88
CA GLY A 403 -8.15 9.75 27.21
C GLY A 403 -7.30 8.55 27.66
N ARG A 404 -6.00 8.75 27.86
CA ARG A 404 -5.06 7.73 28.40
C ARG A 404 -5.24 7.47 29.89
N GLY A 405 -5.87 8.37 30.65
CA GLY A 405 -6.15 8.20 32.08
C GLY A 405 -7.11 7.03 32.36
N GLU A 406 -7.93 6.66 31.37
CA GLU A 406 -8.74 5.44 31.39
C GLU A 406 -7.88 4.19 31.08
N GLU A 407 -6.87 4.32 30.21
CA GLU A 407 -5.85 3.31 29.86
C GLU A 407 -4.87 3.01 31.03
N GLY A 408 -4.51 4.05 31.81
CA GLY A 408 -3.60 3.96 32.96
C GLY A 408 -4.21 3.32 34.21
N LYS A 409 -5.53 3.45 34.42
CA LYS A 409 -6.27 2.69 35.43
C LYS A 409 -6.20 1.19 35.16
N PHE A 410 -6.29 0.79 33.89
CA PHE A 410 -6.22 -0.61 33.51
C PHE A 410 -4.82 -1.20 33.67
N LYS A 411 -3.74 -0.51 33.25
CA LYS A 411 -2.36 -0.96 33.56
C LYS A 411 -2.12 -1.19 35.06
N GLY A 412 -2.82 -0.47 35.94
CA GLY A 412 -2.82 -0.73 37.38
C GLY A 412 -3.63 -1.96 37.79
N GLU A 413 -4.80 -2.17 37.18
CA GLU A 413 -5.70 -3.31 37.46
C GLU A 413 -5.21 -4.64 36.85
N THR A 414 -4.70 -4.67 35.61
CA THR A 414 -4.09 -5.87 35.01
C THR A 414 -2.75 -6.23 35.66
N LYS A 415 -1.97 -5.23 36.08
CA LYS A 415 -0.75 -5.48 36.88
C LYS A 415 -1.12 -5.98 38.29
N GLY A 416 -2.22 -5.51 38.87
CA GLY A 416 -2.76 -6.02 40.14
C GLY A 416 -3.31 -7.45 40.05
N GLU A 417 -3.92 -7.83 38.92
CA GLU A 417 -4.37 -9.21 38.67
C GLU A 417 -3.20 -10.16 38.40
N ILE A 418 -2.18 -9.72 37.66
CA ILE A 418 -0.94 -10.48 37.42
C ILE A 418 -0.10 -10.59 38.71
N GLU A 419 0.02 -9.52 39.50
CA GLU A 419 0.68 -9.56 40.80
C GLU A 419 -0.09 -10.42 41.82
N GLY A 420 -1.42 -10.44 41.76
CA GLY A 420 -2.29 -11.29 42.59
C GLY A 420 -2.24 -12.78 42.23
N GLU A 421 -2.03 -13.13 40.96
CA GLU A 421 -1.76 -14.52 40.54
C GLU A 421 -0.32 -14.96 40.87
N ILE A 422 0.65 -14.04 40.80
CA ILE A 422 2.04 -14.29 41.25
C ILE A 422 2.10 -14.46 42.77
N GLU A 423 1.29 -13.74 43.55
CA GLU A 423 1.22 -13.88 45.00
C GLU A 423 0.56 -15.21 45.43
N LYS A 424 -0.40 -15.72 44.65
CA LYS A 424 -0.92 -17.10 44.80
C LYS A 424 0.08 -18.19 44.41
N GLY A 425 1.07 -17.87 43.57
CA GLY A 425 2.20 -18.76 43.22
C GLY A 425 3.35 -18.76 44.23
N LYS A 426 3.38 -17.84 45.20
CA LYS A 426 4.47 -17.69 46.18
C LYS A 426 4.36 -18.60 47.41
N GLU A 427 3.31 -19.42 47.53
CA GLU A 427 3.22 -20.43 48.60
C GLU A 427 4.09 -21.68 48.38
N THR A 428 4.72 -21.83 47.22
CA THR A 428 5.68 -22.92 46.96
C THR A 428 7.10 -22.37 46.85
N GLY A 429 7.69 -22.08 48.01
CA GLY A 429 9.00 -21.44 48.11
C GLY A 429 10.14 -22.18 47.37
N LYS A 430 10.78 -21.47 46.43
CA LYS A 430 12.22 -21.49 46.09
C LYS A 430 12.44 -20.58 44.87
N GLY A 431 12.80 -19.33 45.09
CA GLY A 431 13.00 -18.38 44.00
C GLY A 431 13.78 -17.16 44.45
N THR A 432 15.10 -17.28 44.50
CA THR A 432 16.01 -16.13 44.38
C THR A 432 17.29 -16.46 43.57
N GLU A 433 17.65 -17.72 43.34
CA GLU A 433 18.74 -18.07 42.41
C GLU A 433 18.28 -18.35 40.97
N LYS A 434 16.98 -18.65 40.74
CA LYS A 434 16.47 -19.01 39.41
C LYS A 434 16.15 -17.80 38.54
N GLU A 435 15.82 -16.67 39.15
CA GLU A 435 15.38 -15.44 38.48
C GLU A 435 16.55 -14.64 37.89
N GLU A 436 17.70 -14.59 38.60
CA GLU A 436 18.94 -14.04 38.04
C GLU A 436 19.53 -14.95 36.96
N LYS A 437 19.39 -16.27 37.09
CA LYS A 437 19.92 -17.22 36.11
C LYS A 437 19.20 -17.09 34.77
N ILE A 438 17.87 -16.97 34.77
CA ILE A 438 17.05 -16.81 33.56
C ILE A 438 17.30 -15.45 32.88
N LYS A 439 17.51 -14.36 33.65
CA LYS A 439 17.84 -13.05 33.06
C LYS A 439 19.23 -13.00 32.42
N VAL A 440 20.20 -13.74 32.97
CA VAL A 440 21.54 -13.85 32.40
C VAL A 440 21.55 -14.77 31.17
N GLU A 441 20.77 -15.85 31.19
CA GLU A 441 20.64 -16.82 30.09
C GLU A 441 19.96 -16.18 28.86
N ILE A 442 18.84 -15.46 29.06
CA ILE A 442 18.14 -14.74 27.98
C ILE A 442 19.01 -13.61 27.39
N ARG A 443 19.79 -12.91 28.22
CA ARG A 443 20.66 -11.84 27.72
C ARG A 443 21.84 -12.39 26.90
N GLY A 444 22.37 -13.55 27.29
CA GLY A 444 23.42 -14.24 26.54
C GLY A 444 22.93 -14.81 25.20
N GLU A 445 21.69 -15.33 25.15
CA GLU A 445 21.09 -15.83 23.90
C GLU A 445 20.80 -14.69 22.91
N ILE A 446 20.28 -13.55 23.38
CA ILE A 446 20.00 -12.38 22.54
C ILE A 446 21.28 -11.72 22.02
N GLU A 447 22.32 -11.58 22.85
CA GLU A 447 23.59 -11.01 22.41
C GLU A 447 24.33 -11.96 21.43
N GLY A 448 24.18 -13.28 21.59
CA GLY A 448 24.72 -14.28 20.67
C GLY A 448 24.03 -14.33 19.30
N GLU A 449 22.70 -14.26 19.26
CA GLU A 449 21.93 -14.26 18.00
C GLU A 449 22.21 -12.98 17.18
N ILE A 450 22.36 -11.83 17.83
CA ILE A 450 22.68 -10.55 17.16
C ILE A 450 24.12 -10.57 16.59
N GLU A 451 25.09 -11.14 17.30
CA GLU A 451 26.46 -11.27 16.77
C GLU A 451 26.54 -12.28 15.60
N GLU A 452 25.79 -13.39 15.66
CA GLU A 452 25.75 -14.40 14.60
C GLU A 452 25.09 -13.87 13.31
N GLU A 453 24.09 -12.99 13.44
CA GLU A 453 23.39 -12.35 12.31
C GLU A 453 24.24 -11.25 11.66
N ILE A 454 24.99 -10.47 12.46
CA ILE A 454 25.95 -9.47 11.96
C ILE A 454 27.17 -10.14 11.28
N GLU A 455 27.64 -11.29 11.79
CA GLU A 455 28.70 -12.05 11.13
C GLU A 455 28.23 -12.73 9.83
N LYS A 456 26.96 -13.17 9.75
CA LYS A 456 26.37 -13.66 8.49
C LYS A 456 26.30 -12.58 7.42
N GLU A 457 25.80 -11.38 7.75
CA GLU A 457 25.71 -10.27 6.79
C GLU A 457 27.09 -9.80 6.33
N ARG A 458 28.08 -9.74 7.23
CA ARG A 458 29.48 -9.45 6.88
C ARG A 458 30.16 -10.57 6.09
N GLY A 459 29.79 -11.82 6.35
CA GLY A 459 30.28 -13.01 5.66
C GLY A 459 29.76 -13.12 4.22
N GLU A 460 28.51 -12.71 3.97
CA GLU A 460 27.91 -12.69 2.64
C GLU A 460 28.45 -11.54 1.78
N GLU A 461 28.64 -10.34 2.35
CA GLU A 461 29.32 -9.22 1.67
C GLU A 461 30.81 -9.52 1.40
N GLY A 462 31.46 -10.25 2.31
CA GLY A 462 32.84 -10.71 2.20
C GLY A 462 33.02 -11.86 1.20
N LYS A 463 32.07 -12.78 1.10
CA LYS A 463 32.04 -13.85 0.08
C LYS A 463 31.83 -13.29 -1.31
N PHE A 464 30.88 -12.36 -1.47
CA PHE A 464 30.63 -11.73 -2.77
C PHE A 464 31.86 -10.96 -3.27
N LYS A 465 32.53 -10.18 -2.41
CA LYS A 465 33.78 -9.48 -2.78
C LYS A 465 35.00 -10.42 -2.89
N GLY A 466 35.01 -11.54 -2.17
CA GLY A 466 36.08 -12.53 -2.15
C GLY A 466 36.06 -13.49 -3.34
N GLU A 467 34.87 -13.90 -3.80
CA GLU A 467 34.68 -14.74 -4.99
C GLU A 467 35.05 -13.97 -6.25
N THR A 468 34.62 -12.72 -6.40
CA THR A 468 35.03 -11.88 -7.55
C THR A 468 36.53 -11.56 -7.52
N LYS A 469 37.13 -11.38 -6.35
CA LYS A 469 38.57 -11.08 -6.22
C LYS A 469 39.43 -12.34 -6.35
N GLY A 470 38.94 -13.51 -5.92
CA GLY A 470 39.61 -14.80 -6.03
C GLY A 470 39.61 -15.37 -7.45
N GLU A 471 38.55 -15.12 -8.24
CA GLU A 471 38.54 -15.42 -9.67
C GLU A 471 39.53 -14.53 -10.43
N ILE A 472 39.61 -13.25 -10.08
CA ILE A 472 40.59 -12.31 -10.66
C ILE A 472 42.03 -12.64 -10.24
N GLU A 473 42.29 -12.98 -8.98
CA GLU A 473 43.64 -13.32 -8.49
C GLU A 473 44.09 -14.73 -8.95
N GLY A 474 43.17 -15.68 -9.10
CA GLY A 474 43.43 -17.02 -9.61
C GLY A 474 43.81 -17.06 -11.10
N GLU A 475 43.26 -16.17 -11.92
CA GLU A 475 43.69 -16.00 -13.32
C GLU A 475 45.02 -15.25 -13.44
N ILE A 476 45.29 -14.29 -12.54
CA ILE A 476 46.57 -13.58 -12.48
C ILE A 476 47.71 -14.50 -11.99
N GLU A 477 47.43 -15.43 -11.07
CA GLU A 477 48.44 -16.37 -10.55
C GLU A 477 48.75 -17.50 -11.54
N LYS A 478 47.75 -17.98 -12.30
CA LYS A 478 47.98 -18.85 -13.47
C LYS A 478 48.81 -18.17 -14.57
N GLY A 479 48.75 -16.84 -14.66
CA GLY A 479 49.59 -16.03 -15.56
C GLY A 479 51.04 -15.82 -15.08
N LYS A 480 51.33 -16.03 -13.78
CA LYS A 480 52.67 -15.79 -13.19
C LYS A 480 53.61 -17.00 -13.23
N GLU A 481 53.12 -18.21 -13.48
CA GLU A 481 53.97 -19.41 -13.62
C GLU A 481 54.73 -19.48 -14.96
N THR A 482 54.33 -18.69 -15.97
CA THR A 482 55.09 -18.57 -17.23
C THR A 482 55.80 -17.23 -17.28
N GLY A 483 56.86 -17.09 -16.48
CA GLY A 483 57.61 -15.84 -16.38
C GLY A 483 57.99 -15.23 -17.72
N LYS A 484 57.45 -14.04 -18.04
CA LYS A 484 58.08 -12.97 -18.83
C LYS A 484 57.22 -11.70 -18.83
N GLY A 485 57.88 -10.59 -18.48
CA GLY A 485 57.32 -9.28 -18.12
C GLY A 485 56.42 -8.57 -19.13
N THR A 486 55.43 -7.88 -18.55
CA THR A 486 55.01 -6.47 -18.74
C THR A 486 54.70 -5.90 -20.12
N GLU A 487 54.93 -6.59 -21.24
CA GLU A 487 54.35 -6.21 -22.56
C GLU A 487 53.32 -7.25 -23.06
N LYS A 488 53.25 -8.43 -22.44
CA LYS A 488 52.24 -9.45 -22.74
C LYS A 488 50.94 -9.27 -21.95
N GLU A 489 50.99 -8.64 -20.76
CA GLU A 489 49.81 -8.43 -19.90
C GLU A 489 48.78 -7.47 -20.49
N GLU A 490 49.21 -6.37 -21.13
CA GLU A 490 48.29 -5.47 -21.83
C GLU A 490 47.70 -6.11 -23.09
N LYS A 491 48.47 -6.97 -23.77
CA LYS A 491 48.02 -7.67 -24.98
C LYS A 491 46.97 -8.75 -24.66
N ILE A 492 47.15 -9.48 -23.56
CA ILE A 492 46.21 -10.49 -23.06
C ILE A 492 44.93 -9.83 -22.51
N LYS A 493 45.03 -8.68 -21.83
CA LYS A 493 43.85 -7.92 -21.39
C LYS A 493 43.00 -7.38 -22.55
N VAL A 494 43.62 -7.05 -23.68
CA VAL A 494 42.91 -6.61 -24.89
C VAL A 494 42.32 -7.82 -25.64
N GLU A 495 43.00 -8.97 -25.67
CA GLU A 495 42.48 -10.22 -26.26
C GLU A 495 41.27 -10.77 -25.47
N ILE A 496 41.37 -10.89 -24.14
CA ILE A 496 40.29 -11.39 -23.27
C ILE A 496 39.07 -10.47 -23.32
N ARG A 497 39.29 -9.15 -23.37
CA ARG A 497 38.19 -8.20 -23.52
C ARG A 497 37.49 -8.31 -24.88
N GLY A 498 38.25 -8.60 -25.94
CA GLY A 498 37.70 -8.86 -27.27
C GLY A 498 36.95 -10.19 -27.39
N GLU A 499 37.39 -11.24 -26.70
CA GLU A 499 36.68 -12.53 -26.65
C GLU A 499 35.38 -12.44 -25.84
N ILE A 500 35.38 -11.73 -24.71
CA ILE A 500 34.17 -11.51 -23.88
C ILE A 500 33.17 -10.60 -24.59
N GLU A 501 33.62 -9.51 -25.24
CA GLU A 501 32.73 -8.65 -26.03
C GLU A 501 32.17 -9.40 -27.26
N GLY A 502 32.94 -10.33 -27.85
CA GLY A 502 32.50 -11.19 -28.94
C GLY A 502 31.46 -12.25 -28.54
N GLU A 503 31.64 -12.93 -27.40
CA GLU A 503 30.66 -13.90 -26.88
C GLU A 503 29.34 -13.23 -26.47
N ILE A 504 29.41 -12.02 -25.91
CA ILE A 504 28.23 -11.21 -25.58
C ILE A 504 27.51 -10.72 -26.85
N GLU A 505 28.23 -10.30 -27.89
CA GLU A 505 27.61 -9.95 -29.18
C GLU A 505 26.97 -11.16 -29.88
N GLU A 506 27.57 -12.36 -29.80
CA GLU A 506 27.02 -13.59 -30.37
C GLU A 506 25.74 -14.06 -29.64
N GLU A 507 25.66 -13.89 -28.31
CA GLU A 507 24.44 -14.13 -27.52
C GLU A 507 23.34 -13.10 -27.82
N VAL A 508 23.70 -11.82 -27.93
CA VAL A 508 22.75 -10.75 -28.26
C VAL A 508 22.23 -10.86 -29.71
N GLU A 509 23.04 -11.32 -30.67
CA GLU A 509 22.56 -11.62 -32.03
C GLU A 509 21.68 -12.88 -32.09
N LYS A 510 21.94 -13.90 -31.26
CA LYS A 510 21.05 -15.06 -31.10
C LYS A 510 19.67 -14.65 -30.58
N GLU A 511 19.62 -13.83 -29.54
CA GLU A 511 18.35 -13.34 -28.97
C GLU A 511 17.60 -12.43 -29.96
N ARG A 512 18.31 -11.57 -30.72
CA ARG A 512 17.70 -10.76 -31.81
C ARG A 512 17.22 -11.62 -32.98
N GLY A 513 17.88 -12.73 -33.29
CA GLY A 513 17.46 -13.69 -34.30
C GLY A 513 16.19 -14.45 -33.90
N GLU A 514 16.03 -14.77 -32.62
CA GLU A 514 14.81 -15.37 -32.06
C GLU A 514 13.65 -14.36 -31.99
N GLU A 515 13.91 -13.11 -31.62
CA GLU A 515 12.93 -12.01 -31.69
C GLU A 515 12.49 -11.70 -33.14
N GLY A 516 13.41 -11.82 -34.11
CA GLY A 516 13.15 -11.66 -35.54
C GLY A 516 12.33 -12.81 -36.14
N LYS A 517 12.57 -14.06 -35.70
CA LYS A 517 11.72 -15.22 -36.03
C LYS A 517 10.33 -15.08 -35.44
N PHE A 518 10.22 -14.67 -34.17
CA PHE A 518 8.94 -14.43 -33.52
C PHE A 518 8.14 -13.35 -34.24
N LYS A 519 8.76 -12.19 -34.55
CA LYS A 519 8.12 -11.11 -35.35
C LYS A 519 7.79 -11.53 -36.79
N GLY A 520 8.58 -12.40 -37.41
CA GLY A 520 8.31 -12.96 -38.74
C GLY A 520 7.11 -13.91 -38.76
N GLU A 521 6.99 -14.76 -37.75
CA GLU A 521 5.85 -15.68 -37.56
C GLU A 521 4.58 -14.90 -37.20
N THR A 522 4.64 -13.90 -36.32
CA THR A 522 3.48 -13.05 -36.01
C THR A 522 3.07 -12.22 -37.23
N LYS A 523 4.03 -11.71 -38.03
CA LYS A 523 3.72 -10.95 -39.25
C LYS A 523 3.13 -11.83 -40.36
N GLY A 524 3.58 -13.07 -40.49
CA GLY A 524 3.00 -14.05 -41.42
C GLY A 524 1.58 -14.48 -41.03
N GLU A 525 1.29 -14.61 -39.72
CA GLU A 525 -0.05 -14.88 -39.21
C GLU A 525 -0.98 -13.66 -39.39
N ILE A 526 -0.50 -12.45 -39.12
CA ILE A 526 -1.26 -11.21 -39.32
C ILE A 526 -1.51 -10.94 -40.82
N GLU A 527 -0.54 -11.16 -41.71
CA GLU A 527 -0.74 -11.02 -43.16
C GLU A 527 -1.68 -12.09 -43.72
N GLY A 528 -1.63 -13.33 -43.20
CA GLY A 528 -2.58 -14.40 -43.54
C GLY A 528 -4.01 -14.16 -43.05
N GLU A 529 -4.20 -13.50 -41.90
CA GLU A 529 -5.52 -13.08 -41.42
C GLU A 529 -6.06 -11.85 -42.16
N ILE A 530 -5.20 -10.93 -42.57
CA ILE A 530 -5.58 -9.78 -43.42
C ILE A 530 -5.96 -10.24 -44.84
N GLU A 531 -5.31 -11.26 -45.39
CA GLU A 531 -5.66 -11.81 -46.70
C GLU A 531 -6.99 -12.60 -46.66
N LYS A 532 -7.24 -13.38 -45.59
CA LYS A 532 -8.56 -13.98 -45.29
C LYS A 532 -9.65 -12.94 -45.03
N GLY A 533 -9.30 -11.82 -44.40
CA GLY A 533 -10.19 -10.67 -44.18
C GLY A 533 -10.55 -9.92 -45.48
N LYS A 534 -9.63 -9.86 -46.44
CA LYS A 534 -9.87 -9.26 -47.77
C LYS A 534 -10.68 -10.15 -48.70
N GLU A 535 -10.61 -11.48 -48.59
CA GLU A 535 -11.50 -12.40 -49.31
C GLU A 535 -12.93 -12.35 -48.78
N THR A 536 -13.11 -12.20 -47.46
CA THR A 536 -14.44 -12.03 -46.84
C THR A 536 -15.08 -10.67 -47.15
N GLU A 537 -14.31 -9.58 -47.21
CA GLU A 537 -14.81 -8.28 -47.71
C GLU A 537 -15.14 -8.28 -49.21
N LYS A 538 -14.44 -9.08 -50.03
CA LYS A 538 -14.80 -9.28 -51.45
C LYS A 538 -16.09 -10.09 -51.61
N GLU A 539 -16.31 -11.12 -50.80
CA GLU A 539 -17.58 -11.86 -50.79
C GLU A 539 -18.77 -11.01 -50.30
N GLU A 540 -18.58 -10.14 -49.31
CA GLU A 540 -19.64 -9.23 -48.83
C GLU A 540 -19.91 -8.09 -49.81
N LYS A 541 -18.90 -7.55 -50.51
CA LYS A 541 -19.13 -6.58 -51.60
C LYS A 541 -19.79 -7.21 -52.83
N ILE A 542 -19.49 -8.47 -53.14
CA ILE A 542 -20.19 -9.20 -54.21
C ILE A 542 -21.64 -9.53 -53.80
N LYS A 543 -21.91 -9.86 -52.52
CA LYS A 543 -23.28 -10.06 -52.00
C LYS A 543 -24.07 -8.73 -51.86
N GLY A 544 -23.39 -7.61 -51.63
CA GLY A 544 -23.99 -6.27 -51.58
C GLY A 544 -24.33 -5.72 -52.97
N GLY A 545 -23.42 -5.88 -53.94
CA GLY A 545 -23.63 -5.47 -55.34
C GLY A 545 -24.77 -6.23 -56.04
N ILE A 546 -24.90 -7.53 -55.76
CA ILE A 546 -26.00 -8.35 -56.31
C ILE A 546 -27.37 -7.93 -55.72
N LYS A 547 -27.43 -7.42 -54.48
CA LYS A 547 -28.68 -6.88 -53.89
C LYS A 547 -29.09 -5.53 -54.49
N GLU A 548 -28.16 -4.68 -54.87
CA GLU A 548 -28.46 -3.38 -55.51
C GLU A 548 -28.84 -3.52 -56.99
N GLU A 549 -28.29 -4.50 -57.73
CA GLU A 549 -28.75 -4.81 -59.09
C GLU A 549 -30.12 -5.50 -59.12
N ILE A 550 -30.45 -6.33 -58.12
CA ILE A 550 -31.80 -6.90 -57.97
C ILE A 550 -32.84 -5.83 -57.57
N ALA A 551 -32.41 -4.76 -56.88
CA ALA A 551 -33.28 -3.62 -56.55
C ALA A 551 -33.51 -2.69 -57.77
N ARG A 552 -32.48 -2.40 -58.58
CA ARG A 552 -32.64 -1.61 -59.82
C ARG A 552 -33.34 -2.36 -60.96
N GLY A 553 -33.29 -3.69 -60.96
CA GLY A 553 -34.09 -4.53 -61.87
C GLY A 553 -35.58 -4.64 -61.50
N LYS A 554 -35.99 -4.20 -60.30
CA LYS A 554 -37.40 -4.24 -59.84
C LYS A 554 -38.14 -2.90 -59.90
N GLU A 555 -37.45 -1.81 -60.27
CA GLU A 555 -38.08 -0.50 -60.55
C GLU A 555 -38.33 -0.25 -62.04
N THR A 556 -37.90 -1.13 -62.94
CA THR A 556 -38.23 -1.05 -64.39
C THR A 556 -39.36 -2.00 -64.82
N GLU A 557 -40.00 -2.72 -63.89
CA GLU A 557 -41.17 -3.58 -64.16
C GLU A 557 -42.49 -3.06 -63.55
N LYS A 558 -42.51 -1.85 -62.98
CA LYS A 558 -43.73 -1.20 -62.46
C LYS A 558 -44.31 -0.05 -63.30
N GLU A 559 -43.80 0.16 -64.51
CA GLU A 559 -44.41 1.04 -65.53
C GLU A 559 -44.90 0.32 -66.80
N ARG A 560 -44.93 -1.01 -66.80
CA ARG A 560 -45.70 -1.77 -67.79
C ARG A 560 -46.42 -2.90 -67.09
N THR A 561 -47.73 -2.70 -66.88
CA THR A 561 -48.84 -3.64 -67.14
C THR A 561 -50.01 -3.27 -66.20
N TYR A 562 -51.06 -2.70 -66.80
CA TYR A 562 -52.47 -2.58 -66.38
C TYR A 562 -52.84 -2.10 -64.97
#